data_AF-A0A124C514-F1
#
_entry.id   AF-A0A124C514-F1
#
_cell.length_a   1.000
_cell.length_b   1.000
_cell.length_c   1.000
_cell.angle_alpha   90.00
_cell.angle_beta   90.00
_cell.angle_gamma   90.00
#
_symmetry.space_group_name_H-M   'P 1'
#
loop_
_entity.id
_entity.type
_entity.pdbx_description
1 polymer ?
#
loop_
_entity_poly.entity_id
_entity_poly.type
_entity_poly.pdbx_seq_one_letter_code
_entity_poly.pdbx_strand_id
1 'polypeptide(L)'
;MSLPHMPRRVRRTVRCLTTAAVSTAALLAAVPAANASSPTDAAESAQAGATGRSSVSRSFTLPEGTTRATLSLGASKAEVVKAPQDTITCVLTVYSPWFTFVGGTPRIATQAETTCSSWVTSLSIAVELTRNGATASVGDNQNNFSSSISVDTAAPCAEGSWVAQADGDIIYPPLFWPPTGDISVQSRALPISICRN
;
A
#
# COMPACT_ATOMS: atom_id res chain seq x y z
N MET A 1 -38.60 22.64 -2.43
CA MET A 1 -38.29 21.32 -3.01
C MET A 1 -37.11 20.77 -2.24
N SER A 2 -37.38 19.82 -1.33
CA SER A 2 -36.41 19.33 -0.35
C SER A 2 -35.86 17.98 -0.78
N LEU A 3 -34.54 17.85 -0.83
CA LEU A 3 -33.84 16.59 -1.11
C LEU A 3 -33.85 15.70 0.15
N PRO A 4 -34.07 14.37 0.02
CA PRO A 4 -34.06 13.47 1.15
C PRO A 4 -32.62 13.11 1.58
N HIS A 5 -32.43 13.11 2.89
CA HIS A 5 -31.23 12.74 3.63
C HIS A 5 -31.00 11.21 3.57
N MET A 6 -29.84 10.76 3.11
CA MET A 6 -29.43 9.34 3.19
C MET A 6 -28.62 9.09 4.47
N PRO A 7 -28.95 8.07 5.28
CA PRO A 7 -28.14 7.69 6.43
C PRO A 7 -26.97 6.77 6.05
N ARG A 8 -25.75 7.16 6.47
CA ARG A 8 -24.52 6.34 6.48
C ARG A 8 -24.71 5.12 7.39
N ARG A 9 -24.50 3.92 6.86
CA ARG A 9 -24.47 2.68 7.66
C ARG A 9 -23.12 2.50 8.36
N VAL A 10 -23.24 2.30 9.66
CA VAL A 10 -22.25 1.96 10.68
C VAL A 10 -21.63 0.58 10.42
N ARG A 11 -20.29 0.49 10.38
CA ARG A 11 -19.56 -0.79 10.40
C ARG A 11 -19.59 -1.35 11.83
N ARG A 12 -20.19 -2.53 12.00
CA ARG A 12 -20.12 -3.32 13.25
C ARG A 12 -18.84 -4.16 13.26
N THR A 13 -18.04 -3.93 14.29
CA THR A 13 -16.94 -4.79 14.73
C THR A 13 -17.52 -6.03 15.42
N VAL A 14 -17.12 -7.23 15.00
CA VAL A 14 -17.36 -8.47 15.75
C VAL A 14 -16.01 -9.14 15.96
N ARG A 15 -15.52 -9.08 17.22
CA ARG A 15 -14.48 -9.98 17.73
C ARG A 15 -15.17 -11.24 18.24
N CYS A 16 -14.73 -12.40 17.77
CA CYS A 16 -14.87 -13.67 18.50
C CYS A 16 -13.56 -14.44 18.38
N LEU A 17 -12.90 -14.61 19.52
CA LEU A 17 -11.87 -15.59 19.78
C LEU A 17 -12.57 -16.93 20.08
N THR A 18 -12.16 -18.01 19.42
CA THR A 18 -12.13 -19.36 20.01
C THR A 18 -11.10 -20.21 19.29
N THR A 19 -10.21 -20.78 20.09
CA THR A 19 -9.25 -21.84 19.80
C THR A 19 -9.95 -23.14 19.40
N ALA A 20 -9.43 -23.81 18.35
CA ALA A 20 -9.50 -25.25 18.21
C ALA A 20 -8.30 -25.73 17.38
N ALA A 21 -7.46 -26.56 17.99
CA ALA A 21 -6.51 -27.39 17.28
C ALA A 21 -7.23 -28.62 16.71
N VAL A 22 -6.65 -29.20 15.65
CA VAL A 22 -6.47 -30.65 15.39
C VAL A 22 -6.63 -31.00 13.89
N SER A 23 -5.59 -31.69 13.42
CA SER A 23 -5.50 -32.64 12.30
C SER A 23 -5.52 -32.18 10.83
N THR A 24 -4.33 -32.32 10.25
CA THR A 24 -4.03 -32.89 8.93
C THR A 24 -5.21 -33.39 8.09
N ALA A 25 -5.38 -32.78 6.92
CA ALA A 25 -5.71 -33.49 5.69
C ALA A 25 -5.11 -32.72 4.51
N ALA A 26 -4.17 -33.37 3.81
CA ALA A 26 -3.71 -32.94 2.51
C ALA A 26 -4.90 -32.99 1.53
N LEU A 27 -5.25 -31.87 0.90
CA LEU A 27 -6.01 -31.87 -0.34
C LEU A 27 -5.12 -31.36 -1.46
N LEU A 28 -4.69 -32.32 -2.28
CA LEU A 28 -4.27 -32.11 -3.66
C LEU A 28 -5.42 -31.44 -4.43
N ALA A 29 -5.30 -30.15 -4.69
CA ALA A 29 -6.08 -29.49 -5.73
C ALA A 29 -5.26 -29.53 -7.02
N ALA A 30 -5.75 -30.34 -7.97
CA ALA A 30 -5.19 -30.51 -9.29
C ALA A 30 -5.10 -29.17 -10.04
N VAL A 31 -3.89 -28.83 -10.48
CA VAL A 31 -3.65 -27.74 -11.43
C VAL A 31 -4.08 -28.24 -12.81
N PRO A 32 -4.87 -27.49 -13.60
CA PRO A 32 -5.14 -27.88 -14.98
C PRO A 32 -3.82 -27.83 -15.75
N ALA A 33 -3.38 -28.99 -16.24
CA ALA A 33 -2.34 -29.07 -17.25
C ALA A 33 -2.87 -28.39 -18.52
N ALA A 34 -2.30 -27.24 -18.87
CA ALA A 34 -2.54 -26.61 -20.15
C ALA A 34 -1.95 -27.52 -21.25
N ASN A 35 -2.81 -28.36 -21.84
CA ASN A 35 -2.51 -29.10 -23.07
C ASN A 35 -2.47 -28.10 -24.22
N ALA A 36 -1.26 -27.69 -24.61
CA ALA A 36 -1.04 -26.99 -25.88
C ALA A 36 -0.75 -28.04 -26.95
N SER A 37 -1.75 -28.37 -27.77
CA SER A 37 -1.59 -29.15 -29.00
C SER A 37 -1.04 -28.25 -30.12
N SER A 38 0.04 -28.65 -30.79
CA SER A 38 0.58 -27.96 -31.98
C SER A 38 0.15 -28.66 -33.27
N PRO A 39 -0.08 -27.95 -34.38
CA PRO A 39 -0.08 -28.54 -35.71
C PRO A 39 1.36 -28.75 -36.21
N THR A 40 1.60 -29.90 -36.84
CA THR A 40 2.80 -30.28 -37.60
C THR A 40 2.71 -29.81 -39.05
N ASP A 41 3.78 -29.21 -39.56
CA ASP A 41 4.38 -29.40 -40.90
C ASP A 41 5.64 -28.50 -41.01
N ALA A 42 6.85 -29.08 -41.00
CA ALA A 42 7.73 -29.37 -42.16
C ALA A 42 8.40 -28.11 -42.75
N ALA A 43 9.68 -27.86 -42.39
CA ALA A 43 10.90 -28.02 -43.24
C ALA A 43 11.09 -26.82 -44.21
N GLU A 44 12.26 -26.19 -44.44
CA GLU A 44 13.66 -26.59 -44.47
C GLU A 44 14.51 -25.33 -44.75
N SER A 45 15.67 -25.16 -44.10
CA SER A 45 16.97 -24.89 -44.76
C SER A 45 18.03 -24.51 -43.73
N ALA A 46 19.14 -25.23 -43.80
CA ALA A 46 20.27 -25.20 -42.88
C ALA A 46 21.35 -24.20 -43.31
N GLN A 47 22.15 -23.73 -42.35
CA GLN A 47 23.60 -23.66 -42.57
C GLN A 47 24.37 -23.91 -41.26
N ALA A 48 25.26 -24.90 -41.32
CA ALA A 48 26.03 -25.44 -40.20
C ALA A 48 27.34 -24.66 -40.00
N GLY A 49 27.66 -24.35 -38.73
CA GLY A 49 28.89 -23.63 -38.39
C GLY A 49 29.08 -23.35 -36.89
N ALA A 50 28.89 -24.36 -36.03
CA ALA A 50 29.42 -24.39 -34.66
C ALA A 50 29.22 -25.80 -34.09
N THR A 51 30.13 -26.30 -33.26
CA THR A 51 29.92 -27.42 -32.33
C THR A 51 28.90 -27.06 -31.23
N GLY A 52 27.77 -26.47 -31.63
CA GLY A 52 26.69 -26.04 -30.76
C GLY A 52 25.83 -27.24 -30.38
N ARG A 53 25.73 -27.52 -29.08
CA ARG A 53 24.65 -28.36 -28.57
C ARG A 53 23.33 -27.76 -29.08
N SER A 54 22.46 -28.60 -29.65
CA SER A 54 21.08 -28.18 -29.96
C SER A 54 20.45 -27.61 -28.69
N SER A 55 20.14 -26.31 -28.71
CA SER A 55 19.45 -25.64 -27.62
C SER A 55 18.05 -25.25 -28.09
N VAL A 56 17.04 -25.65 -27.33
CA VAL A 56 15.67 -25.16 -27.49
C VAL A 56 15.45 -24.10 -26.41
N SER A 57 15.17 -22.87 -26.80
CA SER A 57 14.78 -21.80 -25.87
C SER A 57 13.26 -21.71 -25.79
N ARG A 58 12.72 -21.55 -24.57
CA ARG A 58 11.31 -21.27 -24.32
C ARG A 58 11.23 -20.17 -23.27
N SER A 59 10.43 -19.14 -23.54
CA SER A 59 10.11 -18.11 -22.55
C SER A 59 8.80 -18.43 -21.85
N PHE A 60 8.70 -18.04 -20.58
CA PHE A 60 7.45 -18.04 -19.85
C PHE A 60 7.41 -16.80 -18.96
N THR A 61 6.22 -16.26 -18.74
CA THR A 61 6.01 -15.10 -17.88
C THR A 61 5.36 -15.56 -16.59
N LEU A 62 5.93 -15.16 -15.46
CA LEU A 62 5.29 -15.38 -14.16
C LEU A 62 4.02 -14.52 -14.06
N PRO A 63 2.87 -15.09 -13.66
CA PRO A 63 1.71 -14.28 -13.33
C PRO A 63 2.03 -13.28 -12.22
N GLU A 64 1.39 -12.12 -12.28
CA GLU A 64 1.54 -11.09 -11.25
C GLU A 64 1.20 -11.67 -9.85
N GLY A 65 2.00 -11.32 -8.84
CA GLY A 65 1.88 -11.86 -7.47
C GLY A 65 2.50 -13.24 -7.23
N THR A 66 3.02 -13.94 -8.25
CA THR A 66 3.68 -15.26 -8.07
C THR A 66 5.14 -15.09 -7.64
N THR A 67 5.52 -15.63 -6.48
CA THR A 67 6.90 -15.53 -5.93
C THR A 67 7.79 -16.74 -6.27
N ARG A 68 7.17 -17.88 -6.60
CA ARG A 68 7.85 -19.12 -6.97
C ARG A 68 7.06 -19.84 -8.05
N ALA A 69 7.72 -20.29 -9.11
CA ALA A 69 7.13 -21.22 -10.07
C ALA A 69 8.10 -22.36 -10.40
N THR A 70 7.54 -23.55 -10.56
CA THR A 70 8.27 -24.72 -11.02
C THR A 70 7.86 -25.01 -12.46
N LEU A 71 8.82 -24.87 -13.37
CA LEU A 71 8.66 -25.29 -14.76
C LEU A 71 9.09 -26.76 -14.88
N SER A 72 8.18 -27.62 -15.33
CA SER A 72 8.50 -29.00 -15.66
C SER A 72 9.07 -29.08 -17.07
N LEU A 73 10.28 -29.62 -17.19
CA LEU A 73 11.00 -29.86 -18.46
C LEU A 73 11.13 -31.39 -18.68
N GLY A 74 10.04 -32.13 -18.47
CA GLY A 74 10.04 -33.60 -18.49
C GLY A 74 10.64 -34.18 -17.22
N ALA A 75 11.76 -34.92 -17.34
CA ALA A 75 12.48 -35.48 -16.18
C ALA A 75 13.22 -34.41 -15.36
N SER A 76 13.41 -33.22 -15.93
CA SER A 76 14.08 -32.09 -15.28
C SER A 76 13.06 -31.08 -14.76
N LYS A 77 13.40 -30.41 -13.66
CA LYS A 77 12.62 -29.27 -13.13
C LYS A 77 13.51 -28.04 -13.10
N ALA A 78 13.00 -26.93 -13.62
CA ALA A 78 13.58 -25.63 -13.40
C ALA A 78 12.71 -24.90 -12.38
N GLU A 79 13.33 -24.48 -11.28
CA GLU A 79 12.66 -23.64 -10.30
C GLU A 79 13.07 -22.19 -10.56
N VAL A 80 12.08 -21.33 -10.76
CA VAL A 80 12.30 -19.89 -10.81
C VAL A 80 11.74 -19.29 -9.53
N VAL A 81 12.67 -18.86 -8.69
CA VAL A 81 12.38 -18.10 -7.48
C VAL A 81 12.56 -16.63 -7.82
N LYS A 82 11.51 -15.84 -7.65
CA LYS A 82 11.65 -14.39 -7.73
C LYS A 82 12.56 -13.98 -6.56
N ALA A 83 13.64 -13.25 -6.83
CA ALA A 83 14.52 -12.73 -5.78
C ALA A 83 13.65 -12.00 -4.73
N PRO A 84 14.01 -12.06 -3.43
CA PRO A 84 13.31 -11.28 -2.41
C PRO A 84 13.28 -9.84 -2.91
N GLN A 85 12.08 -9.36 -3.18
CA GLN A 85 11.91 -8.00 -3.64
C GLN A 85 12.45 -7.13 -2.51
N ASP A 86 13.30 -6.16 -2.83
CA ASP A 86 13.67 -5.13 -1.85
C ASP A 86 12.36 -4.63 -1.25
N THR A 87 12.22 -4.68 0.07
CA THR A 87 10.97 -4.26 0.70
C THR A 87 11.05 -2.76 0.94
N ILE A 88 10.19 -1.98 0.27
CA ILE A 88 10.03 -0.58 0.61
C ILE A 88 9.12 -0.50 1.83
N THR A 89 9.66 0.03 2.93
CA THR A 89 8.89 0.27 4.16
C THR A 89 8.61 1.75 4.27
N CYS A 90 7.35 2.11 4.46
CA CYS A 90 6.92 3.48 4.67
C CYS A 90 6.36 3.66 6.09
N VAL A 91 6.64 4.81 6.69
CA VAL A 91 6.19 5.19 8.03
C VAL A 91 5.46 6.51 7.93
N LEU A 92 4.22 6.54 8.42
CA LEU A 92 3.44 7.77 8.62
C LEU A 92 3.59 8.21 10.08
N THR A 93 4.04 9.44 10.25
CA THR A 93 4.12 10.12 11.54
C THR A 93 3.11 11.26 11.55
N VAL A 94 2.19 11.26 12.50
CA VAL A 94 1.32 12.40 12.79
C VAL A 94 1.75 13.00 14.13
N TYR A 95 2.07 14.29 14.10
CA TYR A 95 2.43 15.00 15.32
C TYR A 95 1.17 15.29 16.13
N SER A 96 1.30 15.31 17.47
CA SER A 96 0.18 15.73 18.32
C SER A 96 -0.10 17.22 18.06
N PRO A 97 -1.37 17.69 18.08
CA PRO A 97 -1.66 19.10 17.87
C PRO A 97 -0.83 19.99 18.80
N TRP A 98 -0.45 21.18 18.36
CA TRP A 98 0.26 22.15 19.19
C TRP A 98 -0.27 23.56 18.99
N PHE A 99 -0.07 24.38 20.01
CA PHE A 99 -0.41 25.79 19.99
C PHE A 99 0.68 26.60 19.26
N THR A 100 0.26 27.49 18.37
CA THR A 100 1.16 28.38 17.60
C THR A 100 0.50 29.72 17.30
N PHE A 101 1.27 30.67 16.78
CA PHE A 101 0.79 31.96 16.29
C PHE A 101 1.09 32.11 14.80
N VAL A 102 0.08 32.48 14.02
CA VAL A 102 0.24 32.83 12.59
C VAL A 102 -0.30 34.24 12.39
N GLY A 103 0.59 35.18 12.04
CA GLY A 103 0.24 36.60 11.91
C GLY A 103 -0.33 37.21 13.20
N GLY A 104 0.18 36.79 14.36
CA GLY A 104 -0.28 37.24 15.68
C GLY A 104 -1.64 36.65 16.12
N THR A 105 -2.22 35.73 15.35
CA THR A 105 -3.46 35.05 15.70
C THR A 105 -3.17 33.65 16.26
N PRO A 106 -3.74 33.27 17.42
CA PRO A 106 -3.50 31.99 18.05
C PRO A 106 -4.18 30.88 17.25
N ARG A 107 -3.45 29.79 17.02
CA ARG A 107 -3.88 28.63 16.24
C ARG A 107 -3.53 27.33 16.93
N ILE A 108 -4.31 26.29 16.65
CA ILE A 108 -3.90 24.92 16.87
C ILE A 108 -3.48 24.36 15.51
N ALA A 109 -2.23 23.92 15.43
CA ALA A 109 -1.63 23.36 14.24
C ALA A 109 -1.27 21.90 14.44
N THR A 110 -1.13 21.18 13.34
CA THR A 110 -0.57 19.83 13.30
C THR A 110 0.19 19.64 12.00
N GLN A 111 1.06 18.64 11.96
CA GLN A 111 1.76 18.20 10.76
C GLN A 111 1.69 16.67 10.68
N ALA A 112 1.71 16.17 9.46
CA ALA A 112 1.96 14.77 9.18
C ALA A 112 3.10 14.64 8.17
N GLU A 113 3.88 13.56 8.30
CA GLU A 113 4.97 13.23 7.41
C GLU A 113 4.94 11.74 7.10
N THR A 114 5.10 11.39 5.82
CA THR A 114 5.36 10.02 5.38
C THR A 114 6.78 9.92 4.88
N THR A 115 7.53 8.92 5.37
CA THR A 115 8.89 8.61 4.92
C THR A 115 8.99 7.14 4.53
N CYS A 116 9.52 6.86 3.35
CA CYS A 116 9.78 5.53 2.82
C CYS A 116 11.28 5.22 2.77
N SER A 117 11.64 3.95 2.89
CA SER A 117 13.04 3.48 2.82
C SER A 117 13.70 3.67 1.44
N SER A 118 12.90 3.93 0.39
CA SER A 118 13.34 4.27 -0.95
C SER A 118 12.30 5.18 -1.62
N TRP A 119 12.63 5.73 -2.78
CA TRP A 119 11.67 6.46 -3.62
C TRP A 119 10.53 5.53 -4.05
N VAL A 120 9.32 6.08 -4.16
CA VAL A 120 8.13 5.41 -4.69
C VAL A 120 7.59 6.20 -5.88
N THR A 121 6.66 5.61 -6.64
CA THR A 121 6.07 6.27 -7.82
C THR A 121 5.26 7.49 -7.40
N SER A 122 4.42 7.37 -6.37
CA SER A 122 3.59 8.45 -5.85
C SER A 122 3.39 8.33 -4.35
N LEU A 123 3.37 9.47 -3.65
CA LEU A 123 2.94 9.61 -2.26
C LEU A 123 1.84 10.67 -2.21
N SER A 124 0.67 10.30 -1.66
CA SER A 124 -0.34 11.24 -1.18
C SER A 124 -0.41 11.17 0.33
N ILE A 125 -0.63 12.32 0.95
CA ILE A 125 -0.88 12.43 2.39
C ILE A 125 -2.00 13.44 2.62
N ALA A 126 -2.91 13.10 3.52
CA ALA A 126 -3.92 13.99 4.04
C ALA A 126 -3.83 14.00 5.56
N VAL A 127 -3.98 15.18 6.16
CA VAL A 127 -4.06 15.37 7.60
C VAL A 127 -5.34 16.11 7.94
N GLU A 128 -6.09 15.56 8.89
CA GLU A 128 -7.31 16.14 9.44
C GLU A 128 -7.07 16.54 10.90
N LEU A 129 -7.35 17.80 11.21
CA LEU A 129 -7.40 18.30 12.57
C LEU A 129 -8.86 18.41 13.01
N THR A 130 -9.21 17.68 14.07
CA THR A 130 -10.57 17.66 14.64
C THR A 130 -10.61 18.32 16.01
N ARG A 131 -11.73 18.98 16.33
CA ARG A 131 -12.05 19.56 17.63
C ARG A 131 -13.37 18.98 18.12
N ASN A 132 -13.36 18.34 19.29
CA ASN A 132 -14.55 17.68 19.86
C ASN A 132 -15.24 16.72 18.87
N GLY A 133 -14.45 16.03 18.03
CA GLY A 133 -14.94 15.09 17.02
C GLY A 133 -15.45 15.72 15.72
N ALA A 134 -15.41 17.04 15.57
CA ALA A 134 -15.74 17.73 14.31
C ALA A 134 -14.48 18.21 13.59
N THR A 135 -14.43 18.06 12.27
CA THR A 135 -13.35 18.58 11.43
C THR A 135 -13.22 20.09 11.61
N ALA A 136 -12.03 20.53 12.02
CA ALA A 136 -11.69 21.95 12.16
C ALA A 136 -10.84 22.45 11.00
N SER A 137 -9.93 21.62 10.49
CA SER A 137 -9.08 21.92 9.33
C SER A 137 -8.59 20.65 8.66
N VAL A 138 -8.29 20.73 7.37
CA VAL A 138 -7.70 19.66 6.57
C VAL A 138 -6.49 20.22 5.84
N GLY A 139 -5.46 19.42 5.64
CA GLY A 139 -4.37 19.69 4.70
C GLY A 139 -4.11 18.44 3.89
N ASP A 140 -3.77 18.60 2.62
CA ASP A 140 -3.34 17.52 1.74
C ASP A 140 -2.10 17.92 0.96
N ASN A 141 -1.30 16.93 0.58
CA ASN A 141 -0.15 17.11 -0.28
C ASN A 141 0.08 15.84 -1.10
N GLN A 142 0.66 16.00 -2.29
CA GLN A 142 1.05 14.89 -3.16
C GLN A 142 2.37 15.19 -3.86
N ASN A 143 3.22 14.18 -4.00
CA ASN A 143 4.39 14.23 -4.87
C ASN A 143 4.64 12.87 -5.56
N ASN A 144 5.52 12.91 -6.57
CA ASN A 144 5.89 11.73 -7.36
C ASN A 144 7.39 11.52 -7.30
N PHE A 145 7.83 10.26 -7.41
CA PHE A 145 9.25 9.90 -7.44
C PHE A 145 10.03 10.41 -6.22
N SER A 146 9.40 10.40 -5.06
CA SER A 146 9.97 10.84 -3.78
C SER A 146 9.95 9.71 -2.77
N SER A 147 10.83 9.80 -1.77
CA SER A 147 10.81 8.94 -0.58
C SER A 147 10.18 9.63 0.63
N SER A 148 9.81 10.90 0.54
CA SER A 148 9.15 11.61 1.64
C SER A 148 8.16 12.67 1.17
N ILE A 149 7.19 12.95 2.02
CA ILE A 149 6.22 14.02 1.87
C ILE A 149 5.75 14.50 3.25
N SER A 150 5.44 15.79 3.37
CA SER A 150 4.86 16.36 4.58
C SER A 150 3.72 17.29 4.25
N VAL A 151 2.78 17.42 5.18
CA VAL A 151 1.67 18.37 5.09
C VAL A 151 1.35 18.93 6.48
N ASP A 152 1.05 20.21 6.54
CA ASP A 152 0.59 20.90 7.73
C ASP A 152 -0.85 21.38 7.58
N THR A 153 -1.54 21.54 8.71
CA THR A 153 -2.84 22.19 8.75
C THR A 153 -3.04 22.88 10.08
N ALA A 154 -3.80 23.98 10.09
CA ALA A 154 -4.01 24.77 11.28
C ALA A 154 -5.38 25.45 11.32
N ALA A 155 -6.05 25.35 12.46
CA ALA A 155 -7.32 26.02 12.74
C ALA A 155 -7.13 27.17 13.75
N PRO A 156 -8.03 28.17 13.77
CA PRO A 156 -8.09 29.14 14.87
C PRO A 156 -8.17 28.43 16.22
N CYS A 157 -7.44 28.94 17.22
CA CYS A 157 -7.48 28.35 18.55
C CYS A 157 -8.88 28.46 19.14
N ALA A 158 -9.35 27.35 19.70
CA ALA A 158 -10.56 27.31 20.51
C ALA A 158 -10.43 26.22 21.56
N GLU A 159 -11.15 26.40 22.67
CA GLU A 159 -11.21 25.41 23.73
C GLU A 159 -11.87 24.11 23.26
N GLY A 160 -11.40 22.98 23.77
CA GLY A 160 -11.89 21.65 23.42
C GLY A 160 -10.80 20.59 23.36
N SER A 161 -11.20 19.38 23.00
CA SER A 161 -10.29 18.26 22.76
C SER A 161 -9.89 18.23 21.30
N TRP A 162 -8.60 18.41 21.02
CA TRP A 162 -8.03 18.41 19.68
C TRP A 162 -7.38 17.07 19.37
N VAL A 163 -7.63 16.53 18.18
CA VAL A 163 -7.03 15.29 17.69
C VAL A 163 -6.61 15.49 16.24
N ALA A 164 -5.42 15.02 15.88
CA ALA A 164 -4.99 14.94 14.50
C ALA A 164 -5.09 13.49 14.01
N GLN A 165 -5.59 13.31 12.79
CA GLN A 165 -5.57 12.05 12.06
C GLN A 165 -4.85 12.30 10.74
N ALA A 166 -4.06 11.35 10.29
CA ALA A 166 -3.47 11.39 8.96
C ALA A 166 -3.67 10.07 8.25
N ASP A 167 -3.84 10.16 6.95
CA ASP A 167 -3.95 9.05 6.01
C ASP A 167 -2.94 9.29 4.88
N GLY A 168 -2.32 8.23 4.38
CA GLY A 168 -1.40 8.31 3.26
C GLY A 168 -1.58 7.13 2.31
N ASP A 169 -1.52 7.42 1.01
CA ASP A 169 -1.55 6.41 -0.03
C ASP A 169 -0.22 6.41 -0.78
N ILE A 170 0.26 5.21 -1.09
CA ILE A 170 1.57 4.95 -1.66
C ILE A 170 1.37 4.15 -2.94
N ILE A 171 1.96 4.61 -4.04
CA ILE A 171 2.07 3.82 -5.28
C ILE A 171 3.54 3.40 -5.42
N TYR A 172 3.81 2.11 -5.30
CA TYR A 172 5.16 1.58 -5.40
C TYR A 172 5.66 1.55 -6.86
N PRO A 173 6.99 1.47 -7.08
CA PRO A 173 7.54 1.27 -8.41
C PRO A 173 7.04 -0.05 -9.04
N PRO A 174 7.10 -0.18 -10.38
CA PRO A 174 6.79 -1.44 -11.04
C PRO A 174 7.58 -2.61 -10.44
N LEU A 175 6.96 -3.79 -10.47
CA LEU A 175 7.48 -5.05 -9.91
C LEU A 175 7.35 -5.19 -8.40
N PHE A 176 7.07 -4.15 -7.61
CA PHE A 176 6.78 -4.28 -6.18
C PHE A 176 5.36 -4.84 -5.94
N TRP A 177 5.19 -5.66 -4.90
CA TRP A 177 3.88 -6.19 -4.51
C TRP A 177 3.67 -6.04 -3.00
N PRO A 178 2.54 -5.46 -2.55
CA PRO A 178 1.44 -4.92 -3.36
C PRO A 178 1.85 -3.67 -4.18
N PRO A 179 1.15 -3.35 -5.28
CA PRO A 179 1.48 -2.20 -6.13
C PRO A 179 1.09 -0.86 -5.48
N THR A 180 0.19 -0.92 -4.49
CA THR A 180 -0.23 0.21 -3.67
C THR A 180 -0.20 -0.16 -2.19
N GLY A 181 -0.16 0.83 -1.32
CA GLY A 181 -0.31 0.65 0.12
C GLY A 181 -0.92 1.87 0.77
N ASP A 182 -1.70 1.64 1.82
CA ASP A 182 -2.40 2.70 2.55
C ASP A 182 -1.97 2.63 4.03
N ILE A 183 -1.76 3.79 4.64
CA ILE A 183 -1.36 3.92 6.05
C ILE A 183 -2.19 5.00 6.74
N SER A 184 -2.56 4.77 8.00
CA SER A 184 -3.39 5.69 8.78
C SER A 184 -2.94 5.71 10.22
N VAL A 185 -2.83 6.91 10.80
CA VAL A 185 -2.42 7.12 12.20
C VAL A 185 -3.23 8.25 12.81
N GLN A 186 -3.57 8.10 14.08
CA GLN A 186 -4.21 9.13 14.88
C GLN A 186 -3.30 9.52 16.06
N SER A 187 -3.23 10.82 16.35
CA SER A 187 -2.50 11.33 17.50
C SER A 187 -3.30 11.19 18.80
N ARG A 188 -2.66 11.49 19.93
CA ARG A 188 -3.35 11.59 21.22
C ARG A 188 -4.20 12.86 21.26
N ALA A 189 -5.31 12.78 21.97
CA ALA A 189 -6.12 13.94 22.24
C ALA A 189 -5.36 14.97 23.10
N LEU A 190 -5.34 16.22 22.64
CA LEU A 190 -4.83 17.38 23.37
C LEU A 190 -6.00 18.23 23.89
N PRO A 191 -6.26 18.25 25.20
CA PRO A 191 -7.21 19.19 25.76
C PRO A 191 -6.61 20.61 25.78
N ILE A 192 -7.34 21.55 25.19
CA ILE A 192 -7.04 22.99 25.26
C ILE A 192 -8.15 23.66 26.07
N SER A 193 -7.76 24.31 27.17
CA SER A 193 -8.68 25.02 28.07
C SER A 193 -8.56 26.54 27.99
N ILE A 194 -7.55 27.07 27.29
CA ILE A 194 -7.30 28.51 27.18
C ILE A 194 -6.69 28.80 25.81
N CYS A 195 -7.26 29.78 25.10
CA CYS A 195 -6.69 30.39 23.91
C CYS A 195 -6.41 31.87 24.21
N ARG A 196 -5.17 32.23 24.49
CA ARG A 196 -4.77 33.62 24.77
C ARG A 196 -3.64 34.04 23.85
N ASN A 197 -3.59 35.34 23.59
CA ASN A 197 -2.43 36.01 22.97
C ASN A 197 -1.32 36.21 24.00
#